data_AF-A0A847FRE4-F1
#
_entry.id   AF-A0A847FRE4-F1
#
_cell.length_a   1.000
_cell.length_b   1.000
_cell.length_c   1.000
_cell.angle_alpha   90.00
_cell.angle_beta   90.00
_cell.angle_gamma   90.00
#
_symmetry.space_group_name_H-M   'P 1'
#
loop_
_entity.id
_entity.type
_entity.pdbx_description
1 polymer ?
#
loop_
_entity_poly.entity_id
_entity_poly.type
_entity_poly.pdbx_seq_one_letter_code
_entity_poly.pdbx_strand_id
1 'polypeptide(L)' 'LAAEGQGGVGGGAMSRPLGAIVVSDDDVYFEEAVDANKIALAGILLAGVIVVQAAATLRALLSRR' A
#
# COMPACT_ATOMS: atom_id res chain seq x y z
N LEU A 1 -24.38 -15.06 23.32
CA LEU A 1 -24.03 -13.89 22.49
C LEU A 1 -22.59 -13.51 22.84
N ALA A 2 -21.60 -14.01 22.10
CA ALA A 2 -20.19 -13.74 22.39
C ALA A 2 -19.79 -12.46 21.65
N ALA A 3 -19.21 -11.51 22.37
CA ALA A 3 -18.65 -10.28 21.81
C ALA A 3 -17.38 -10.65 21.03
N GLU A 4 -17.40 -10.42 19.72
CA GLU A 4 -16.24 -10.59 18.85
C GLU A 4 -15.13 -9.63 19.28
N GLY A 5 -13.97 -10.20 19.60
CA GLY A 5 -12.79 -9.44 19.98
C GLY A 5 -12.35 -8.54 18.82
N GLN A 6 -12.43 -7.23 19.02
CA GLN A 6 -11.76 -6.23 18.19
C GLN A 6 -10.25 -6.41 18.34
N GLY A 7 -9.66 -7.19 17.43
CA GLY A 7 -8.22 -7.29 17.27
C GLY A 7 -7.67 -5.98 16.73
N GLY A 8 -7.01 -5.20 17.60
CA GLY A 8 -6.27 -4.01 17.20
C GLY A 8 -5.10 -4.39 16.28
N VAL A 9 -5.03 -3.74 15.12
CA VAL A 9 -3.89 -3.84 14.20
C VAL A 9 -2.78 -2.94 14.76
N GLY A 10 -1.85 -3.54 15.50
CA GLY A 10 -0.65 -2.87 15.98
C GLY A 10 0.30 -2.58 14.81
N GLY A 11 0.56 -1.30 14.55
CA GLY A 11 1.54 -0.85 13.56
C GLY A 11 2.96 -1.09 14.03
N GLY A 12 3.57 -2.20 13.61
CA GLY A 12 5.01 -2.42 13.79
C GLY A 12 5.79 -1.54 12.83
N ALA A 13 6.64 -0.65 13.36
CA ALA A 13 7.61 0.07 12.56
C ALA A 13 8.71 -0.91 12.09
N MET A 14 8.50 -1.53 10.93
CA MET A 14 9.56 -2.27 10.23
C MET A 14 10.40 -1.28 9.43
N SER A 15 11.62 -1.01 9.90
CA SER A 15 12.63 -0.29 9.11
C SER A 15 13.14 -1.23 8.01
N ARG A 16 12.42 -1.31 6.89
CA ARG A 16 12.93 -1.98 5.69
C ARG A 16 14.07 -1.15 5.11
N PRO A 17 15.24 -1.75 4.81
CA PRO A 17 16.33 -1.03 4.16
C PRO A 17 15.88 -0.49 2.80
N LEU A 18 16.38 0.68 2.38
CA LEU A 18 16.05 1.30 1.09
C LEU A 18 16.77 0.60 -0.09
N GLY A 19 17.93 0.00 0.17
CA GLY A 19 18.75 -0.70 -0.81
C GLY A 19 20.09 -1.12 -0.21
N ALA A 20 20.94 -1.74 -1.02
CA ALA A 20 22.31 -2.12 -0.67
C ALA A 20 23.29 -1.62 -1.75
N ILE A 21 24.45 -1.15 -1.33
CA ILE A 21 25.57 -0.92 -2.25
C ILE A 21 26.27 -2.27 -2.42
N VAL A 22 26.26 -2.80 -3.63
CA VAL A 22 26.94 -4.05 -3.97
C VAL A 22 28.28 -3.69 -4.60
N VAL A 23 29.36 -4.12 -3.94
CA VAL A 23 30.73 -3.97 -4.42
C VAL A 23 31.18 -5.35 -4.89
N SER A 24 31.43 -5.50 -6.20
CA SER A 24 32.06 -6.69 -6.79
C SER A 24 33.43 -6.33 -7.37
N ASP A 25 34.22 -7.33 -7.73
CA ASP A 25 35.52 -7.11 -8.39
C ASP A 25 35.39 -6.43 -9.77
N ASP A 26 34.20 -6.53 -10.38
CA ASP A 26 33.92 -6.02 -11.72
C ASP A 26 33.23 -4.65 -11.70
N ASP A 27 32.40 -4.34 -10.69
CA ASP A 27 31.66 -3.07 -10.62
C ASP A 27 31.12 -2.73 -9.21
N VAL A 28 30.72 -1.46 -9.02
CA VAL A 28 30.04 -0.97 -7.82
C VAL A 28 28.68 -0.40 -8.23
N TYR A 29 27.60 -1.06 -7.83
CA TYR A 29 26.24 -0.62 -8.14
C TYR A 29 25.32 -0.59 -6.92
N PHE A 30 24.26 0.21 -7.01
CA PHE A 30 23.25 0.31 -5.97
C PHE A 30 22.05 -0.57 -6.33
N GLU A 31 21.73 -1.51 -5.46
CA GLU A 31 20.57 -2.40 -5.58
C GLU A 31 19.44 -1.90 -4.69
N GLU A 32 18.39 -1.37 -5.32
CA GLU A 32 17.22 -0.83 -4.62
C GLU A 32 16.37 -1.97 -4.05
N ALA A 33 16.03 -1.91 -2.76
CA ALA A 33 15.20 -2.94 -2.11
C ALA A 33 13.70 -2.71 -2.36
N VAL A 34 13.37 -1.69 -3.15
CA VAL A 34 12.02 -1.31 -3.53
C VAL A 34 11.60 -2.08 -4.77
N ASP A 35 10.50 -2.80 -4.66
CA ASP A 35 9.92 -3.51 -5.80
C ASP A 35 8.91 -2.59 -6.50
N ALA A 36 9.32 -2.04 -7.65
CA ALA A 36 8.50 -1.13 -8.45
C ALA A 36 7.17 -1.77 -8.88
N ASN A 37 7.13 -3.09 -9.12
CA ASN A 37 5.90 -3.78 -9.49
C ASN A 37 4.91 -3.81 -8.33
N LYS A 38 5.40 -4.02 -7.10
CA LYS A 38 4.54 -3.95 -5.90
C LYS A 38 3.98 -2.55 -5.69
N ILE A 39 4.78 -1.51 -5.91
CA ILE A 39 4.30 -0.12 -5.80
C ILE A 39 3.23 0.17 -6.85
N ALA A 40 3.48 -0.19 -8.10
CA ALA A 40 2.53 0.02 -9.19
C ALA A 40 1.20 -0.71 -8.92
N LEU A 41 1.26 -1.96 -8.47
CA LEU A 41 0.08 -2.75 -8.15
C LEU A 41 -0.71 -2.13 -6.98
N ALA A 42 -0.03 -1.68 -5.93
CA ALA A 42 -0.65 -0.99 -4.81
C ALA A 42 -1.33 0.32 -5.24
N GLY A 43 -0.68 1.09 -6.12
CA GLY A 43 -1.24 2.33 -6.68
C GLY A 43 -2.51 2.09 -7.48
N ILE A 44 -2.53 1.06 -8.34
CA ILE A 44 -3.71 0.69 -9.14
C ILE A 44 -4.88 0.27 -8.22
N LEU A 45 -4.62 -0.57 -7.22
CA LEU A 45 -5.63 -0.99 -6.26
C LEU A 45 -6.22 0.20 -5.50
N LEU A 46 -5.35 1.09 -5.02
CA LEU A 46 -5.77 2.29 -4.29
C LEU A 46 -6.60 3.24 -5.16
N ALA A 47 -6.24 3.42 -6.43
CA ALA A 47 -7.05 4.19 -7.38
C ALA A 47 -8.44 3.57 -7.57
N GLY A 48 -8.53 2.24 -7.70
CA GLY A 48 -9.81 1.54 -7.79
C GLY A 48 -10.71 1.77 -6.57
N VAL A 49 -10.14 1.69 -5.37
CA VAL A 49 -10.86 1.98 -4.11
C VAL A 49 -11.39 3.42 -4.09
N ILE A 50 -10.57 4.39 -4.49
CA ILE A 50 -10.98 5.80 -4.54
C ILE A 50 -12.16 6.00 -5.50
N VAL A 51 -12.11 5.39 -6.69
CA VAL A 51 -13.20 5.52 -7.69
C VAL A 51 -14.50 4.93 -7.16
N VAL A 52 -14.46 3.73 -6.56
CA VAL A 52 -15.64 3.10 -5.96
C VAL A 52 -16.20 3.95 -4.82
N GLN A 53 -15.33 4.44 -3.93
CA GLN A 53 -15.71 5.32 -2.82
C GLN A 53 -16.36 6.61 -3.33
N ALA A 54 -15.78 7.25 -4.35
CA ALA A 54 -16.31 8.46 -4.95
C ALA A 54 -17.68 8.21 -5.59
N ALA A 55 -17.83 7.12 -6.35
CA ALA A 55 -19.10 6.74 -6.98
C ALA A 55 -20.19 6.44 -5.93
N ALA A 56 -19.85 5.73 -4.86
CA ALA A 56 -20.77 5.45 -3.76
C ALA A 56 -21.20 6.74 -3.04
N THR A 57 -20.24 7.64 -2.78
CA THR A 57 -20.50 8.95 -2.16
C THR A 57 -21.43 9.79 -3.04
N LEU A 58 -21.16 9.83 -4.34
CA LEU A 58 -21.96 10.56 -5.30
C LEU A 58 -23.37 9.97 -5.39
N ARG A 59 -23.50 8.64 -5.47
CA ARG A 59 -24.80 7.96 -5.47
C ARG A 59 -25.61 8.26 -4.21
N ALA A 60 -24.97 8.21 -3.03
CA ALA A 60 -25.64 8.53 -1.77
C ALA A 60 -26.13 9.99 -1.71
N LEU A 61 -25.34 10.92 -2.25
CA LEU A 61 -25.71 12.33 -2.31
C LEU A 61 -26.88 12.60 -3.27
N LEU A 62 -26.84 12.01 -4.48
CA LEU A 62 -27.89 12.17 -5.48
C LEU A 62 -29.19 11.44 -5.12
N SER A 63 -29.11 10.31 -4.42
CA SER A 63 -30.31 9.56 -3.99
C SER A 63 -31.06 10.22 -2.84
N ARG A 64 -30.50 11.31 -2.28
CA ARG A 64 -31.07 12.07 -1.16
C ARG A 64 -31.76 13.36 -1.60
N ARG A 65 -31.66 13.72 -2.88
CA ARG A 65 -32.43 14.78 -3.54
C ARG A 65 -33.60 14.17 -4.29
#